data_AF-A0A7V4IJN6-F1
#
_entry.id   AF-A0A7V4IJN6-F1
#
_cell.length_a   1.000
_cell.length_b   1.000
_cell.length_c   1.000
_cell.angle_alpha   90.00
_cell.angle_beta   90.00
_cell.angle_gamma   90.00
#
_symmetry.space_group_name_H-M   'P 1'
#
loop_
_entity.id
_entity.type
_entity.pdbx_description
1 polymer ?
#
loop_
_entity_poly.entity_id
_entity_poly.type
_entity_poly.pdbx_seq_one_letter_code
_entity_poly.pdbx_strand_id
1 'polypeptide(L)'
;MQKNKLISLKEAARISGYSSDYIGQLIRAGKIRGERVYSQVSWMTTAEELCAYKNNEIVGGKSVFGFADRFFNRLGAEYRFFVGFMSGIKLLLPFLIVFISCFVMSIFFVLNFIFVQSESGGAVAGAEESDSEVVAPEY
;
A
#
# COMPACT_ATOMS: atom_id res chain seq x y z
N MET A 1 0.99 -10.34 45.02
CA MET A 1 1.28 -10.11 43.59
C MET A 1 2.15 -11.26 43.11
N GLN A 2 1.65 -12.13 42.22
CA GLN A 2 2.48 -13.24 41.73
C GLN A 2 3.59 -12.69 40.84
N LYS A 3 4.82 -13.03 41.20
CA LYS A 3 6.04 -12.68 40.47
C LYS A 3 5.99 -13.49 39.17
N ASN A 4 5.56 -12.89 38.07
CA ASN A 4 5.53 -13.55 36.78
C ASN A 4 6.95 -14.05 36.49
N LYS A 5 7.12 -15.37 36.46
CA LYS A 5 8.44 -15.99 36.35
C LYS A 5 8.96 -15.69 34.95
N LEU A 6 9.94 -14.79 34.87
CA LEU A 6 10.69 -14.56 33.63
C LEU A 6 11.37 -15.87 33.23
N ILE A 7 11.07 -16.32 32.03
CA ILE A 7 11.65 -17.49 31.38
C ILE A 7 12.56 -17.04 30.24
N SER A 8 13.66 -17.77 30.04
CA SER A 8 14.56 -17.55 28.92
C SER A 8 13.88 -17.89 27.60
N LEU A 9 14.36 -17.34 26.47
CA LEU A 9 13.81 -17.67 25.15
C LEU A 9 13.88 -19.17 24.82
N LYS A 10 14.90 -19.87 25.32
CA LYS A 10 15.06 -21.32 25.11
C LYS A 10 13.95 -22.09 25.84
N GLU A 11 13.61 -21.67 27.05
CA GLU A 11 12.53 -22.28 27.80
C GLU A 11 11.16 -21.92 27.21
N ALA A 12 10.99 -20.66 26.81
CA ALA A 12 9.80 -20.18 26.13
C ALA A 12 9.53 -20.96 24.81
N ALA A 13 10.59 -21.22 24.03
CA ALA A 13 10.53 -22.02 22.81
C ALA A 13 10.02 -23.44 23.07
N ARG A 14 10.52 -24.08 24.14
CA ARG A 14 10.08 -25.42 24.55
C ARG A 14 8.61 -25.46 24.93
N ILE A 15 8.10 -24.42 25.59
CA ILE A 15 6.71 -24.34 26.06
C ILE A 15 5.76 -24.03 24.90
N SER A 16 6.09 -23.06 24.03
CA SER A 16 5.17 -22.62 22.99
C SER A 16 5.21 -23.48 21.73
N GLY A 17 6.34 -24.14 21.48
CA GLY A 17 6.67 -24.84 20.22
C GLY A 17 7.22 -23.90 19.14
N TYR A 18 7.48 -22.63 19.45
CA TYR A 18 8.11 -21.69 18.52
C TYR A 18 9.64 -21.73 18.64
N SER A 19 10.35 -21.23 17.63
CA SER A 19 11.80 -21.06 17.75
C SER A 19 12.14 -19.91 18.71
N SER A 20 13.25 -20.02 19.42
CA SER A 20 13.75 -18.96 20.31
C SER A 20 14.01 -17.65 19.55
N ASP A 21 14.47 -17.74 18.30
CA ASP A 21 14.65 -16.58 17.42
C ASP A 21 13.32 -15.88 17.11
N TYR A 22 12.27 -16.65 16.75
CA TYR A 22 10.95 -16.09 16.48
C TYR A 22 10.37 -15.39 17.71
N ILE A 23 10.51 -15.97 18.90
CA ILE A 23 10.09 -15.32 20.15
C ILE A 23 10.86 -14.01 20.36
N GLY A 24 12.16 -13.99 20.09
CA GLY A 24 12.96 -12.76 20.09
C GLY A 24 12.46 -11.72 19.08
N GLN A 25 12.04 -12.14 17.89
CA GLN A 25 11.42 -11.26 16.90
C GLN A 25 10.09 -10.68 17.40
N LEU A 26 9.24 -11.50 18.02
CA LEU A 26 7.97 -11.06 18.61
C LEU A 26 8.18 -9.99 19.70
N ILE A 27 9.21 -10.15 20.54
CA ILE A 27 9.58 -9.17 21.57
C ILE A 27 10.03 -7.86 20.92
N ARG A 28 10.94 -7.92 19.93
CA ARG A 28 11.42 -6.72 19.23
C ARG A 28 10.30 -6.00 18.46
N ALA A 29 9.33 -6.76 17.97
CA ALA A 29 8.14 -6.24 17.30
C ALA A 29 7.08 -5.70 18.28
N GLY A 30 7.28 -5.83 19.60
CA GLY A 30 6.33 -5.38 20.63
C GLY A 30 5.04 -6.21 20.69
N LYS A 31 5.04 -7.42 20.10
CA LYS A 31 3.87 -8.31 20.07
C LYS A 31 3.66 -9.07 21.37
N ILE A 32 4.75 -9.34 22.09
CA ILE A 32 4.75 -9.97 23.41
C ILE A 32 5.67 -9.16 24.34
N ARG A 33 5.34 -9.12 25.63
CA ARG A 33 6.21 -8.45 26.61
C ARG A 33 7.51 -9.24 26.76
N GLY A 34 8.63 -8.53 26.64
CA GLY A 34 9.95 -9.09 26.91
C GLY A 34 10.85 -8.07 27.57
N GLU A 35 11.63 -8.54 28.54
CA GLU A 35 12.55 -7.74 29.34
C GLU A 35 13.99 -8.17 29.04
N ARG A 36 14.90 -7.20 28.91
CA ARG A 36 16.34 -7.50 28.84
C ARG A 36 16.89 -7.55 30.25
N VAL A 37 17.26 -8.74 30.69
CA VAL A 37 17.94 -8.89 31.97
C VAL A 37 19.44 -8.65 31.74
N TYR A 38 19.97 -7.57 32.31
CA TYR A 38 21.36 -7.10 32.13
C TYR A 38 22.42 -8.17 32.44
N SER A 39 22.13 -9.08 33.37
CA SER A 39 23.07 -10.12 33.78
C SER A 39 23.38 -11.18 32.72
N GLN A 40 22.55 -11.31 31.65
CA GLN A 40 22.73 -12.37 30.64
C GLN A 40 22.55 -11.93 29.18
N VAL A 41 22.47 -10.62 28.89
CA VAL A 41 22.27 -10.04 27.53
C VAL A 41 21.19 -10.77 26.71
N SER A 42 20.25 -11.41 27.41
CA SER A 42 19.28 -12.32 26.83
C SER A 42 17.91 -11.74 27.12
N TRP A 43 17.10 -11.68 26.07
CA TRP A 43 15.69 -11.36 26.23
C TRP A 43 15.02 -12.46 27.04
N MET A 44 14.16 -12.05 27.97
CA MET A 44 13.32 -12.95 28.74
C MET A 44 11.87 -12.54 28.56
N THR A 45 10.96 -13.51 28.65
CA THR A 45 9.52 -13.28 28.53
C THR A 45 8.81 -14.11 29.60
N THR A 46 7.48 -14.10 29.61
CA THR A 46 6.66 -14.85 30.56
C THR A 46 5.82 -15.85 29.80
N ALA A 47 5.62 -17.05 30.35
CA ALA A 47 4.86 -18.11 29.68
C ALA A 47 3.43 -17.68 29.36
N GLU A 48 2.84 -16.89 30.25
CA GLU A 48 1.46 -16.40 30.17
C GLU A 48 1.26 -15.53 28.93
N GLU A 49 2.19 -14.60 28.67
CA GLU A 49 2.15 -13.71 27.50
C GLU A 49 2.27 -14.47 26.20
N LEU A 50 3.13 -15.50 26.17
CA LEU A 50 3.34 -16.29 24.97
C LEU A 50 2.14 -17.20 24.67
N CYS A 51 1.55 -17.78 25.69
CA CYS A 51 0.29 -18.51 25.59
C CYS A 51 -0.87 -17.58 25.16
N ALA A 52 -0.94 -16.38 25.73
CA ALA A 52 -1.93 -15.37 25.34
C ALA A 52 -1.76 -14.96 23.87
N TYR A 53 -0.52 -14.78 23.39
CA TYR A 53 -0.25 -14.50 21.98
C TYR A 53 -0.70 -15.66 21.08
N LYS A 54 -0.34 -16.90 21.42
CA LYS A 54 -0.75 -18.11 20.68
C LYS A 54 -2.28 -18.23 20.60
N ASN A 55 -2.98 -17.96 21.69
CA ASN A 55 -4.44 -18.01 21.70
C ASN A 55 -5.07 -16.87 20.89
N ASN A 56 -4.51 -15.66 20.97
CA ASN A 56 -4.99 -14.52 20.17
C ASN A 56 -4.67 -14.67 18.67
N GLU A 57 -3.60 -15.35 18.28
CA GLU A 57 -3.30 -15.68 16.89
C GLU A 57 -4.39 -16.58 16.29
N ILE A 58 -4.88 -17.55 17.06
CA ILE A 58 -5.95 -18.47 16.64
C ILE A 58 -7.31 -17.76 16.55
N VAL A 59 -7.54 -16.71 17.34
CA VAL A 59 -8.79 -15.92 17.34
C VAL A 59 -8.71 -14.70 16.40
N GLY A 60 -7.52 -14.35 15.91
CA GLY A 60 -7.17 -13.06 15.31
C GLY A 60 -7.34 -12.93 13.79
N GLY A 61 -8.27 -13.65 13.17
CA GLY A 61 -8.74 -13.31 11.84
C GLY A 61 -9.58 -12.04 11.87
N LYS A 62 -8.98 -10.83 12.00
CA LYS A 62 -9.60 -9.53 11.64
C LYS A 62 -8.67 -8.30 11.75
N SER A 63 -8.75 -7.50 10.69
CA SER A 63 -8.31 -6.09 10.48
C SER A 63 -6.83 -5.85 10.13
N VAL A 64 -6.59 -5.71 8.82
CA VAL A 64 -5.40 -5.09 8.21
C VAL A 64 -5.08 -3.72 8.84
N PHE A 65 -6.11 -3.05 9.38
CA PHE A 65 -6.04 -1.74 10.06
C PHE A 65 -5.10 -1.75 11.28
N GLY A 66 -5.23 -2.71 12.20
CA GLY A 66 -4.39 -2.77 13.41
C GLY A 66 -2.96 -3.26 13.19
N PHE A 67 -2.66 -3.83 12.01
CA PHE A 67 -1.29 -4.15 11.60
C PHE A 67 -0.60 -2.92 11.00
N ALA A 68 -1.29 -2.17 10.14
CA ALA A 68 -0.81 -0.92 9.58
C ALA A 68 -0.44 0.09 10.69
N ASP A 69 -1.33 0.31 11.66
CA ASP A 69 -1.08 1.24 12.77
C ASP A 69 0.16 0.86 13.60
N ARG A 70 0.41 -0.44 13.79
CA ARG A 70 1.61 -0.94 14.52
C ARG A 70 2.88 -0.88 13.69
N PHE A 71 2.79 -1.02 12.36
CA PHE A 71 3.90 -0.83 11.45
C PHE A 71 4.29 0.65 11.32
N PHE A 72 3.30 1.53 11.14
CA PHE A 72 3.50 2.98 11.09
C PHE A 72 4.00 3.54 12.42
N ASN A 73 3.53 3.05 13.58
CA ASN A 73 4.08 3.48 14.87
C ASN A 73 5.53 3.04 15.12
N ARG A 74 6.01 1.99 14.44
CA ARG A 74 7.42 1.55 14.51
C ARG A 74 8.34 2.37 13.58
N LEU A 75 7.78 2.93 12.50
CA LEU A 75 8.43 3.93 11.64
C LEU A 75 8.24 5.37 12.18
N GLY A 76 7.34 5.55 13.14
CA GLY A 76 6.66 6.80 13.43
C GLY A 76 7.17 7.65 14.59
N ALA A 77 8.23 7.23 15.29
CA ALA A 77 8.82 8.07 16.35
C ALA A 77 9.36 9.39 15.78
N GLU A 78 9.78 9.41 14.52
CA GLU A 78 10.25 10.61 13.80
C GLU A 78 9.18 11.22 12.86
N TYR A 79 8.15 10.46 12.47
CA TYR A 79 7.10 10.94 11.54
C TYR A 79 5.95 11.71 12.20
N ARG A 80 6.00 12.02 13.52
CA ARG A 80 5.02 12.93 14.16
C ARG A 80 4.90 14.28 13.42
N PHE A 81 5.98 14.74 12.77
CA PHE A 81 5.95 15.92 11.91
C PHE A 81 5.19 15.71 10.59
N PHE A 82 5.31 14.54 9.95
CA PHE A 82 4.66 14.26 8.67
C PHE A 82 3.17 13.92 8.81
N VAL A 83 2.73 13.39 9.95
CA VAL A 83 1.31 13.09 10.22
C VAL A 83 0.44 14.37 10.26
N GLY A 84 1.00 15.50 10.73
CA GLY A 84 0.35 16.81 10.64
C GLY A 84 0.17 17.27 9.19
N PHE A 85 1.19 17.06 8.34
CA PHE A 85 1.15 17.40 6.92
C PHE A 85 0.16 16.52 6.12
N MET A 86 0.11 15.22 6.41
CA MET A 86 -0.82 14.27 5.79
C MET A 86 -2.29 14.52 6.19
N SER A 87 -2.54 15.22 7.29
CA SER A 87 -3.89 15.66 7.65
C SER A 87 -4.40 16.77 6.72
N GLY A 88 -3.50 17.64 6.24
CA GLY A 88 -3.82 18.63 5.20
C GLY A 88 -4.06 18.01 3.82
N ILE A 89 -3.35 16.92 3.50
CA ILE A 89 -3.50 16.20 2.22
C ILE A 89 -4.92 15.62 2.07
N LYS A 90 -5.62 15.25 3.14
CA LYS A 90 -7.02 14.79 3.05
C LYS A 90 -7.96 15.82 2.41
N LEU A 91 -7.67 17.11 2.62
CA LEU A 91 -8.45 18.19 2.02
C LEU A 91 -8.05 18.43 0.57
N LEU A 92 -6.78 18.22 0.20
CA LEU A 92 -6.21 18.49 -1.12
C LEU A 92 -6.37 17.33 -2.12
N LEU A 93 -6.43 16.09 -1.62
CA LEU A 93 -6.62 14.87 -2.41
C LEU A 93 -7.88 14.89 -3.30
N PRO A 94 -9.08 15.29 -2.82
CA PRO A 94 -10.25 15.38 -3.69
C PRO A 94 -10.09 16.46 -4.78
N PHE A 95 -9.43 17.59 -4.48
CA PHE A 95 -9.16 18.62 -5.50
C PHE A 95 -8.25 18.11 -6.61
N LEU A 96 -7.22 17.34 -6.27
CA LEU A 96 -6.32 16.74 -7.26
C LEU A 96 -7.07 15.72 -8.13
N ILE A 97 -7.95 14.90 -7.54
CA ILE A 97 -8.78 13.95 -8.29
C ILE A 97 -9.73 14.67 -9.23
N VAL A 98 -10.38 15.74 -8.78
CA VAL A 98 -11.27 16.56 -9.61
C VAL A 98 -10.49 17.22 -10.75
N PHE A 99 -9.30 17.74 -10.46
CA PHE A 99 -8.41 18.33 -11.49
C PHE A 99 -8.02 17.31 -12.56
N ILE A 100 -7.64 16.10 -12.16
CA ILE A 100 -7.34 15.00 -13.07
C ILE A 100 -8.57 14.63 -13.90
N SER A 101 -9.76 14.51 -13.28
CA SER A 101 -10.99 14.21 -14.03
C SER A 101 -11.34 15.27 -15.05
N CYS A 102 -11.12 16.55 -14.72
CA CYS A 102 -11.38 17.67 -15.61
C CYS A 102 -10.40 17.65 -16.81
N PHE A 103 -9.13 17.34 -16.54
CA PHE A 103 -8.12 17.19 -17.58
C PHE A 103 -8.42 16.04 -18.54
N VAL A 104 -8.86 14.89 -18.01
CA VAL A 104 -9.27 13.73 -18.82
C VAL A 104 -10.47 14.08 -19.72
N MET A 105 -11.48 14.77 -19.17
CA MET A 105 -12.63 15.22 -19.97
C MET A 105 -12.24 16.23 -21.05
N SER A 106 -11.32 17.16 -20.74
CA SER A 106 -10.80 18.11 -21.71
C SER A 106 -10.04 17.43 -22.84
N ILE A 107 -9.20 16.43 -22.52
CA ILE A 107 -8.49 15.65 -23.53
C ILE A 107 -9.48 14.91 -24.42
N PHE A 108 -10.48 14.25 -23.83
CA PHE A 108 -11.51 13.54 -24.57
C PHE A 108 -12.24 14.47 -25.54
N PHE A 109 -12.62 15.67 -25.09
CA PHE A 109 -13.29 16.66 -25.94
C PHE A 109 -12.44 17.08 -27.14
N VAL A 110 -11.15 17.36 -26.93
CA VAL A 110 -10.22 17.72 -28.01
C VAL A 110 -10.07 16.58 -29.03
N LEU A 111 -9.95 15.34 -28.55
CA LEU A 111 -9.89 14.17 -29.43
C LEU A 111 -11.18 13.99 -30.24
N ASN A 112 -12.35 14.18 -29.62
CA ASN A 112 -13.63 14.14 -30.34
C ASN A 112 -13.76 15.28 -31.36
N PHE A 113 -13.28 16.48 -31.03
CA PHE A 113 -13.29 17.62 -31.96
C PHE A 113 -12.38 17.40 -33.17
N ILE A 114 -11.19 16.82 -32.97
CA ILE A 114 -10.29 16.46 -34.09
C ILE A 114 -10.93 15.36 -34.95
N PHE A 115 -11.55 14.36 -34.31
CA PHE A 115 -12.24 13.29 -35.02
C PHE A 115 -13.42 13.82 -35.86
N VAL A 116 -14.24 14.74 -35.33
CA VAL A 116 -15.36 15.33 -36.07
C VAL A 116 -14.90 16.10 -37.31
N GLN A 117 -13.76 16.80 -37.22
CA GLN A 117 -13.18 17.50 -38.37
C GLN A 117 -12.68 16.52 -39.44
N SER A 118 -12.18 15.35 -39.03
CA SER A 118 -11.74 14.32 -39.97
C SER A 118 -12.88 13.70 -40.78
N GLU A 119 -14.09 13.59 -40.21
CA GLU A 119 -15.27 13.14 -40.97
C GLU A 119 -15.70 14.17 -42.02
N SER A 120 -15.66 15.47 -41.70
CA SER A 120 -15.97 16.54 -42.66
C SER A 120 -14.89 16.77 -43.72
N GLY A 121 -13.63 16.48 -43.43
CA GLY A 121 -12.53 16.56 -44.41
C GLY A 121 -12.41 15.34 -45.32
N GLY A 122 -12.90 14.17 -44.89
CA GLY A 122 -12.88 12.93 -45.68
C GLY A 122 -13.85 12.91 -46.86
N ALA A 123 -14.88 13.77 -46.87
CA ALA A 123 -15.84 13.85 -47.97
C ALA A 123 -15.31 14.56 -49.24
N VAL A 124 -14.21 15.31 -49.14
CA VAL A 124 -13.69 16.12 -50.27
C VAL A 124 -12.53 15.42 -51.00
N ALA A 125 -11.87 14.43 -50.39
CA ALA A 125 -10.73 13.74 -50.99
C ALA A 125 -11.10 12.59 -51.96
N GLY A 126 -12.40 12.31 -52.16
CA GLY A 126 -12.87 11.15 -52.95
C GLY A 126 -13.38 11.46 -54.36
N ALA A 127 -13.23 12.68 -54.87
CA ALA A 127 -13.87 13.11 -56.14
C ALA A 127 -12.91 13.53 -57.26
N GLU A 128 -11.59 13.32 -57.13
CA GLU A 128 -10.59 13.81 -58.09
C GLU A 128 -9.74 12.71 -58.75
N GLU A 129 -10.29 11.49 -58.87
CA GLU A 129 -9.62 10.41 -59.62
C GLU A 129 -10.60 9.67 -60.54
N SER A 130 -11.27 10.40 -61.43
CA SER A 130 -11.96 9.81 -62.59
C SER A 130 -12.23 10.85 -63.68
N ASP A 131 -11.21 11.50 -64.23
CA ASP A 131 -11.33 12.16 -65.54
C ASP A 131 -9.94 12.47 -66.13
N SER A 132 -9.26 11.42 -66.58
CA SER A 132 -8.15 11.58 -67.54
C SER A 132 -8.09 10.36 -68.48
N GLU A 133 -9.19 10.11 -69.18
CA GLU A 133 -9.19 9.30 -70.40
C GLU A 133 -9.39 10.25 -71.58
N VAL A 134 -8.29 10.88 -72.02
CA VAL A 134 -8.25 11.68 -73.25
C VAL A 134 -7.31 11.02 -74.24
N VAL A 135 -7.94 10.22 -75.09
CA VAL A 135 -7.66 9.86 -76.49
C VAL A 135 -6.47 10.61 -77.12
N ALA A 136 -5.42 9.87 -77.48
CA ALA A 136 -4.36 10.34 -78.38
C ALA A 136 -4.82 10.20 -79.85
N PRO A 137 -4.58 11.19 -80.73
CA PRO A 137 -4.90 11.07 -82.15
C PRO A 137 -3.81 10.30 -82.91
N GLU A 138 -4.24 9.33 -83.72
CA GLU A 138 -3.45 8.73 -84.80
C GLU A 138 -3.15 9.79 -85.89
N TYR A 139 -1.91 9.80 -86.38
CA TYR A 139 -1.49 10.42 -87.64
C TYR A 139 -0.97 9.35 -88.58
#